data_AF-A0A817KSZ6-F1
#
_entry.id   AF-A0A817KSZ6-F1
#
_cell.length_a   1.000
_cell.length_b   1.000
_cell.length_c   1.000
_cell.angle_alpha   90.00
_cell.angle_beta   90.00
_cell.angle_gamma   90.00
#
_symmetry.space_group_name_H-M   'P 1'
#
loop_
_entity.id
_entity.type
_entity.pdbx_description
1 polymer ?
#
loop_
_entity_poly.entity_id
_entity_poly.type
_entity_poly.pdbx_seq_one_letter_code
_entity_poly.pdbx_strand_id
1 'polypeptide(L)'
;MSAIDSIKPSSIQYKKLDSGDVQLLISKCQLFFHMRKRLDFTNTLSLSDDEYKIFTSLSKNDFDDLISQVSRIDMRDSNNRSIRTAIAILLCKLRLGLSNRALASPFQLQNELTISKAIKSARSALMSTFVPLNLGFNHISRREIIEQHTSGIARDLMCDGKSDKAIIVVDGTYVYIQVNNRDFLLQR
;
A
#
# COMPACT_ATOMS: atom_id res chain seq x y z
N MET A 1 7.82 -56.45 -3.29
CA MET A 1 7.17 -55.79 -2.14
C MET A 1 8.19 -54.87 -1.50
N SER A 2 8.09 -53.56 -1.43
CA SER A 2 7.32 -52.53 -2.15
C SER A 2 7.89 -51.23 -1.57
N ALA A 3 8.55 -50.39 -2.38
CA ALA A 3 9.17 -49.14 -1.96
C ALA A 3 8.15 -48.03 -1.60
N ILE A 4 6.97 -48.42 -1.09
CA ILE A 4 5.82 -47.56 -0.83
C ILE A 4 5.71 -47.21 0.66
N ASP A 5 6.35 -47.95 1.57
CA ASP A 5 6.22 -47.74 3.02
C ASP A 5 7.12 -46.62 3.58
N SER A 6 7.90 -45.92 2.74
CA SER A 6 8.83 -44.86 3.17
C SER A 6 8.29 -43.44 3.03
N ILE A 7 7.10 -43.25 2.44
CA ILE A 7 6.50 -41.92 2.30
C ILE A 7 5.63 -41.65 3.52
N LYS A 8 6.25 -41.26 4.64
CA LYS A 8 5.51 -40.57 5.70
C LYS A 8 4.99 -39.26 5.09
N PRO A 9 3.67 -38.96 5.16
CA PRO A 9 3.19 -37.65 4.78
C PRO A 9 3.95 -36.62 5.61
N SER A 10 4.65 -35.70 4.95
CA SER A 10 5.24 -34.52 5.57
C SER A 10 4.17 -33.92 6.48
N SER A 11 4.41 -33.98 7.79
CA SER A 11 3.54 -33.42 8.79
C SER A 11 3.25 -31.98 8.39
N ILE A 12 1.99 -31.70 8.07
CA ILE A 12 1.52 -30.33 7.86
C ILE A 12 1.83 -29.61 9.17
N GLN A 13 2.87 -28.79 9.18
CA GLN A 13 3.12 -27.90 10.30
C GLN A 13 1.96 -26.92 10.33
N TYR A 14 0.99 -27.16 11.21
CA TYR A 14 -0.04 -26.19 11.52
C TYR A 14 0.67 -24.98 12.12
N LYS A 15 0.84 -23.92 11.32
CA LYS A 15 1.31 -22.63 11.83
C LYS A 15 0.27 -22.19 12.87
N LYS A 16 0.66 -22.19 14.14
CA LYS A 16 -0.21 -21.79 15.23
C LYS A 16 -0.49 -20.30 15.06
N LEU A 17 -1.76 -19.94 14.86
CA LEU A 17 -2.20 -18.54 14.78
C LEU A 17 -1.86 -17.85 16.09
N ASP A 18 -1.17 -16.72 16.01
CA ASP A 18 -0.90 -15.89 17.18
C ASP A 18 -2.07 -14.92 17.47
N SER A 19 -2.02 -14.22 18.60
CA SER A 19 -3.07 -13.27 18.98
C SER A 19 -3.21 -12.12 17.98
N GLY A 20 -2.13 -11.73 17.30
CA GLY A 20 -2.14 -10.68 16.29
C GLY A 20 -2.84 -11.14 15.01
N ASP A 21 -2.58 -12.36 14.57
CA ASP A 21 -3.26 -12.99 13.43
C ASP A 21 -4.77 -13.08 13.65
N VAL A 22 -5.19 -13.47 14.86
CA VAL A 22 -6.62 -13.54 15.25
C VAL A 22 -7.25 -12.16 15.28
N GLN A 23 -6.57 -11.17 15.86
CA GLN A 23 -7.07 -9.80 15.90
C GLN A 23 -7.19 -9.19 14.50
N LEU A 24 -6.20 -9.41 13.64
CA LEU A 24 -6.23 -9.01 12.23
C LEU A 24 -7.39 -9.66 11.48
N LEU A 25 -7.64 -10.95 11.70
CA LEU A 25 -8.75 -11.66 11.09
C LEU A 25 -10.10 -11.09 11.55
N ILE A 26 -10.27 -10.84 12.85
CA ILE A 26 -11.49 -10.23 13.40
C ILE A 26 -11.71 -8.84 12.82
N SER A 27 -10.67 -8.00 12.75
CA SER A 27 -10.77 -6.68 12.13
C SER A 27 -11.17 -6.78 10.65
N LYS A 28 -10.59 -7.72 9.89
CA LYS A 28 -10.98 -7.98 8.49
C LYS A 28 -12.43 -8.45 8.38
N CYS A 29 -12.89 -9.31 9.28
CA CYS A 29 -14.29 -9.77 9.30
C CYS A 29 -15.26 -8.63 9.63
N GLN A 30 -14.95 -7.79 10.61
CA GLN A 30 -15.75 -6.59 10.93
C GLN A 30 -15.82 -5.64 9.73
N LEU A 31 -14.69 -5.44 9.06
CA LEU A 31 -14.60 -4.73 7.78
C LEU A 31 -15.52 -5.34 6.71
N PHE A 32 -15.50 -6.66 6.52
CA PHE A 32 -16.40 -7.35 5.60
C PHE A 32 -17.88 -7.15 5.94
N PHE A 33 -18.23 -7.08 7.23
CA PHE A 33 -19.58 -6.73 7.65
C PHE A 33 -19.96 -5.30 7.26
N HIS A 34 -19.03 -4.34 7.40
CA HIS A 34 -19.24 -2.97 6.94
C HIS A 34 -19.34 -2.88 5.40
N MET A 35 -18.57 -3.70 4.68
CA MET A 35 -18.58 -3.83 3.21
C MET A 35 -19.87 -4.41 2.62
N ARG A 36 -20.83 -4.84 3.44
CA ARG A 36 -22.19 -5.13 2.95
C ARG A 36 -22.89 -3.86 2.46
N LYS A 37 -22.48 -2.70 2.94
CA LYS A 37 -22.90 -1.38 2.45
C LYS A 37 -22.11 -1.04 1.18
N ARG A 38 -22.79 -0.41 0.22
CA ARG A 38 -22.14 0.16 -0.97
C ARG A 38 -21.10 1.20 -0.54
N LEU A 39 -19.87 1.05 -1.02
CA LEU A 39 -18.84 2.07 -0.89
C LEU A 39 -18.96 3.07 -2.03
N ASP A 40 -19.33 4.31 -1.71
CA ASP A 40 -19.43 5.39 -2.67
C ASP A 40 -18.56 6.59 -2.28
N PHE A 41 -17.32 6.58 -2.72
CA PHE A 41 -16.38 7.69 -2.51
C PHE A 41 -16.65 8.92 -3.40
N THR A 42 -17.67 8.88 -4.26
CA THR A 42 -18.07 10.01 -5.11
C THR A 42 -18.96 10.97 -4.33
N ASN A 43 -19.92 10.45 -3.58
CA ASN A 43 -20.76 11.25 -2.69
C ASN A 43 -20.06 11.45 -1.34
N THR A 44 -19.75 12.70 -0.98
CA THR A 44 -19.05 13.02 0.27
C THR A 44 -19.90 12.75 1.53
N LEU A 45 -21.22 12.59 1.41
CA LEU A 45 -22.12 12.31 2.52
C LEU A 45 -22.37 10.81 2.75
N SER A 46 -21.89 9.94 1.87
CA SER A 46 -22.17 8.50 1.91
C SER A 46 -21.40 7.75 3.02
N LEU A 47 -20.21 8.27 3.38
CA LEU A 47 -19.24 7.65 4.27
C LEU A 47 -18.75 8.66 5.31
N SER A 48 -18.61 8.21 6.56
CA SER A 48 -18.01 8.97 7.65
C SER A 48 -16.49 9.03 7.53
N ASP A 49 -15.84 9.96 8.23
CA ASP A 49 -14.37 10.06 8.27
C ASP A 49 -13.71 8.77 8.80
N ASP A 50 -14.35 8.12 9.77
CA ASP A 50 -13.89 6.82 10.28
C ASP A 50 -13.97 5.73 9.21
N GLU A 51 -15.04 5.69 8.41
CA GLU A 51 -15.14 4.77 7.27
C GLU A 51 -14.02 5.05 6.24
N TYR A 52 -13.70 6.32 5.95
CA TYR A 52 -12.55 6.68 5.09
C TYR A 52 -11.23 6.11 5.63
N LYS A 53 -10.94 6.32 6.92
CA LYS A 53 -9.70 5.82 7.56
C LYS A 53 -9.64 4.30 7.57
N ILE A 54 -10.76 3.65 7.87
CA ILE A 54 -10.87 2.19 7.90
C ILE A 54 -10.54 1.59 6.52
N PHE A 55 -11.10 2.15 5.45
CA PHE A 55 -10.97 1.57 4.11
C PHE A 55 -9.71 2.01 3.36
N THR A 56 -9.29 3.26 3.53
CA THR A 56 -8.22 3.86 2.72
C THR A 56 -6.96 4.23 3.53
N SER A 57 -7.03 4.18 4.87
CA SER A 57 -6.02 4.71 5.79
C SER A 57 -5.86 6.23 5.81
N LEU A 58 -6.71 6.96 5.09
CA LEU A 58 -6.68 8.42 5.01
C LEU A 58 -7.92 9.01 5.68
N SER A 59 -7.80 10.21 6.25
CA SER A 59 -8.99 11.01 6.55
C SER A 59 -9.66 11.45 5.26
N LYS A 60 -10.90 11.93 5.37
CA LYS A 60 -11.64 12.46 4.23
C LYS A 60 -10.94 13.66 3.59
N ASN A 61 -10.36 14.54 4.39
CA ASN A 61 -9.60 15.69 3.92
C ASN A 61 -8.33 15.26 3.19
N ASP A 62 -7.55 14.34 3.78
CA ASP A 62 -6.32 13.84 3.15
C ASP A 62 -6.63 13.12 1.83
N PHE A 63 -7.77 12.40 1.78
CA PHE A 63 -8.24 11.78 0.55
C PHE A 63 -8.60 12.84 -0.50
N ASP A 64 -9.28 13.92 -0.12
CA ASP A 64 -9.59 15.04 -1.02
C ASP A 64 -8.33 15.73 -1.55
N ASP A 65 -7.36 15.96 -0.67
CA ASP A 65 -6.07 16.54 -1.02
C ASP A 65 -5.31 15.63 -2.00
N LEU A 66 -5.29 14.31 -1.77
CA LEU A 66 -4.71 13.35 -2.70
C LEU A 66 -5.38 13.42 -4.08
N ILE A 67 -6.71 13.47 -4.12
CA ILE A 67 -7.47 13.56 -5.37
C ILE A 67 -7.16 14.86 -6.12
N SER A 68 -6.94 15.97 -5.40
CA SER A 68 -6.60 17.26 -6.00
C SER A 68 -5.26 17.23 -6.77
N GLN A 69 -4.36 16.32 -6.39
CA GLN A 69 -3.05 16.16 -7.01
C GLN A 69 -3.05 15.25 -8.24
N VAL A 70 -4.13 14.51 -8.48
CA VAL A 70 -4.25 13.62 -9.64
C VAL A 70 -4.64 14.44 -10.87
N SER A 71 -3.77 14.42 -11.89
CA SER A 71 -4.07 15.07 -13.17
C SER A 71 -5.27 14.43 -13.88
N ARG A 72 -6.25 15.25 -14.26
CA ARG A 72 -7.40 14.83 -15.08
C ARG A 72 -7.01 14.44 -16.52
N ILE A 73 -5.78 14.74 -16.93
CA ILE A 73 -5.22 14.29 -18.22
C ILE A 73 -4.87 12.80 -18.12
N ASP A 74 -4.27 12.40 -16.99
CA ASP A 74 -3.78 11.03 -16.76
C ASP A 74 -4.90 10.05 -16.38
N MET A 75 -5.98 10.56 -15.80
CA MET A 75 -7.15 9.75 -15.50
C MET A 75 -8.44 10.55 -15.68
N ARG A 76 -9.41 9.94 -16.37
CA ARG A 76 -10.74 10.52 -16.60
C ARG A 76 -11.82 9.70 -15.93
N ASP A 77 -12.91 10.37 -15.58
CA ASP A 77 -14.15 9.70 -15.24
C ASP A 77 -14.65 8.87 -16.44
N SER A 78 -15.30 7.77 -16.14
CA SER A 78 -15.92 6.90 -17.14
C SER A 78 -17.35 6.58 -16.70
N ASN A 79 -18.17 6.08 -17.62
CA ASN A 79 -19.56 5.72 -17.30
C ASN A 79 -19.68 4.72 -16.13
N ASN A 80 -18.64 3.93 -15.88
CA ASN A 80 -18.66 2.88 -14.85
C ASN A 80 -17.92 3.25 -13.56
N ARG A 81 -17.14 4.34 -13.54
CA ARG A 81 -16.35 4.74 -12.36
C ARG A 81 -15.87 6.18 -12.43
N SER A 82 -15.84 6.84 -11.28
CA SER A 82 -15.16 8.12 -11.10
C SER A 82 -13.66 7.95 -10.80
N ILE A 83 -12.91 9.06 -10.89
CA ILE A 83 -11.52 9.15 -10.44
C ILE A 83 -11.41 8.75 -8.96
N ARG A 84 -12.30 9.30 -8.12
CA ARG A 84 -12.38 9.02 -6.69
C ARG A 84 -12.61 7.55 -6.40
N THR A 85 -13.55 6.91 -7.09
CA THR A 85 -13.81 5.48 -6.96
C THR A 85 -12.58 4.64 -7.28
N ALA A 86 -11.83 4.95 -8.35
CA ALA A 86 -10.65 4.17 -8.72
C ALA A 86 -9.47 4.34 -7.76
N ILE A 87 -9.23 5.56 -7.27
CA ILE A 87 -8.23 5.80 -6.22
C ILE A 87 -8.63 5.08 -4.94
N ALA A 88 -9.90 5.16 -4.53
CA ALA A 88 -10.41 4.43 -3.38
C ALA A 88 -10.22 2.91 -3.53
N ILE A 89 -10.51 2.33 -4.70
CA ILE A 89 -10.29 0.89 -4.96
C ILE A 89 -8.81 0.53 -4.78
N LEU A 90 -7.89 1.35 -5.29
CA LEU A 90 -6.45 1.14 -5.12
C LEU A 90 -6.04 1.19 -3.64
N LEU A 91 -6.48 2.22 -2.90
CA LEU A 91 -6.14 2.36 -1.48
C LEU A 91 -6.74 1.23 -0.65
N CYS A 92 -8.00 0.85 -0.90
CA CYS A 92 -8.62 -0.34 -0.28
C CYS A 92 -7.83 -1.61 -0.57
N LYS A 93 -7.36 -1.79 -1.82
CA LYS A 93 -6.56 -2.96 -2.20
C LYS A 93 -5.27 -3.02 -1.40
N LEU A 94 -4.55 -1.90 -1.29
CA LEU A 94 -3.29 -1.80 -0.56
C LEU A 94 -3.49 -1.97 0.95
N ARG A 95 -4.54 -1.34 1.50
CA ARG A 95 -4.82 -1.34 2.94
C ARG A 95 -5.32 -2.70 3.44
N LEU A 96 -6.22 -3.33 2.68
CA LEU A 96 -6.95 -4.51 3.14
C LEU A 96 -6.40 -5.83 2.57
N GLY A 97 -5.63 -5.77 1.48
CA GLY A 97 -5.10 -6.96 0.82
C GLY A 97 -6.17 -7.86 0.18
N LEU A 98 -7.35 -7.31 -0.11
CA LEU A 98 -8.50 -8.08 -0.63
C LEU A 98 -8.31 -8.51 -2.08
N SER A 99 -8.92 -9.62 -2.50
CA SER A 99 -8.96 -10.03 -3.90
C SER A 99 -9.78 -9.03 -4.75
N ASN A 100 -9.55 -8.99 -6.07
CA ASN A 100 -10.33 -8.11 -6.95
C ASN A 100 -11.82 -8.48 -6.93
N ARG A 101 -12.12 -9.77 -6.78
CA ARG A 101 -13.48 -10.28 -6.56
C ARG A 101 -14.13 -9.71 -5.31
N ALA A 102 -13.41 -9.72 -4.18
CA ALA A 102 -13.90 -9.21 -2.91
C ALA A 102 -14.13 -7.69 -2.95
N LEU A 103 -13.37 -6.95 -3.76
CA LEU A 103 -13.57 -5.51 -3.96
C LEU A 103 -14.72 -5.18 -4.93
N ALA A 104 -15.04 -6.07 -5.89
CA ALA A 104 -16.09 -5.81 -6.87
C ALA A 104 -17.47 -5.59 -6.24
N SER A 105 -17.81 -6.39 -5.21
CA SER A 105 -19.09 -6.33 -4.51
C SER A 105 -19.37 -4.98 -3.81
N PRO A 106 -18.53 -4.50 -2.87
CA PRO A 106 -18.79 -3.24 -2.17
C PRO A 106 -18.77 -2.02 -3.09
N PHE A 107 -17.96 -2.03 -4.16
CA PHE A 107 -17.91 -0.94 -5.14
C PHE A 107 -18.97 -1.06 -6.25
N GLN A 108 -19.81 -2.11 -6.22
CA GLN A 108 -20.85 -2.38 -7.24
C GLN A 108 -20.32 -2.38 -8.68
N LEU A 109 -19.11 -2.92 -8.87
CA LEU A 109 -18.50 -3.04 -10.18
C LEU A 109 -18.75 -4.43 -10.75
N GLN A 110 -19.12 -4.45 -12.03
CA GLN A 110 -19.63 -5.62 -12.75
C GLN A 110 -18.68 -6.82 -12.73
N ASN A 111 -17.36 -6.60 -12.71
CA ASN A 111 -16.39 -7.68 -12.77
C ASN A 111 -15.00 -7.30 -12.24
N GLU A 112 -14.19 -8.33 -11.97
CA GLU A 112 -12.81 -8.23 -11.49
C GLU A 112 -11.86 -7.52 -12.48
N LEU A 113 -12.17 -7.60 -13.78
CA LEU A 113 -11.40 -6.92 -14.83
C LEU A 113 -11.54 -5.40 -14.71
N THR A 114 -12.74 -4.90 -14.39
CA THR A 114 -13.00 -3.47 -14.18
C THR A 114 -12.23 -2.97 -12.97
N ILE A 115 -12.21 -3.74 -11.87
CA ILE A 115 -11.38 -3.47 -10.69
C ILE A 115 -9.90 -3.42 -11.07
N SER A 116 -9.39 -4.42 -11.80
CA SER A 116 -7.99 -4.45 -12.23
C SER A 116 -7.61 -3.24 -13.08
N LYS A 117 -8.46 -2.85 -14.03
CA LYS A 117 -8.27 -1.65 -14.86
C LYS A 117 -8.28 -0.37 -14.03
N ALA A 118 -9.19 -0.27 -13.05
CA ALA A 118 -9.25 0.87 -12.13
C ALA A 118 -7.95 1.01 -11.31
N ILE A 119 -7.49 -0.10 -10.73
CA ILE A 119 -6.22 -0.16 -9.98
C ILE A 119 -5.05 0.27 -10.85
N LYS A 120 -4.93 -0.28 -12.07
CA LYS A 120 -3.84 0.07 -13.01
C LYS A 120 -3.87 1.57 -13.35
N SER A 121 -5.04 2.09 -13.70
CA SER A 121 -5.23 3.51 -14.05
C SER A 121 -4.87 4.43 -12.87
N ALA A 122 -5.38 4.13 -11.68
CA ALA A 122 -5.09 4.91 -10.46
C ALA A 122 -3.60 4.89 -10.12
N ARG A 123 -2.96 3.71 -10.20
CA ARG A 123 -1.52 3.57 -9.96
C ARG A 123 -0.71 4.38 -10.96
N SER A 124 -1.01 4.29 -12.25
CA SER A 124 -0.30 5.05 -13.28
C SER A 124 -0.42 6.56 -13.08
N ALA A 125 -1.61 7.06 -12.74
CA ALA A 125 -1.84 8.48 -12.51
C ALA A 125 -1.12 9.00 -11.25
N LEU A 126 -1.09 8.21 -10.17
CA LEU A 126 -0.32 8.57 -8.98
C LEU A 126 1.19 8.53 -9.25
N MET A 127 1.66 7.57 -10.04
CA MET A 127 3.09 7.47 -10.41
C MET A 127 3.56 8.61 -11.32
N SER A 128 2.68 9.22 -12.12
CA SER A 128 3.05 10.34 -13.01
C SER A 128 3.08 11.69 -12.30
N THR A 129 2.24 11.88 -11.28
CA THR A 129 2.02 13.19 -10.63
C THR A 129 2.36 13.19 -9.15
N PHE A 130 1.59 12.45 -8.35
CA PHE A 130 1.72 12.43 -6.90
C PHE A 130 3.11 11.96 -6.43
N VAL A 131 3.59 10.82 -6.95
CA VAL A 131 4.85 10.22 -6.48
C VAL A 131 6.05 11.13 -6.75
N PRO A 132 6.28 11.64 -7.98
CA PRO A 132 7.41 12.56 -8.23
C PRO A 132 7.40 13.81 -7.35
N LEU A 133 6.21 14.32 -7.01
CA LEU A 133 6.04 15.57 -6.26
C LEU A 133 6.08 15.39 -4.74
N ASN A 134 5.83 14.20 -4.22
CA ASN A 134 5.68 13.99 -2.77
C ASN A 134 6.47 12.81 -2.17
N LEU A 135 6.92 11.85 -2.98
CA LEU A 135 7.56 10.61 -2.50
C LEU A 135 8.86 10.24 -3.23
N GLY A 136 9.08 10.75 -4.46
CA GLY A 136 10.26 10.45 -5.27
C GLY A 136 11.44 11.34 -4.92
N PHE A 137 12.67 10.97 -5.26
CA PHE A 137 13.88 11.71 -4.87
C PHE A 137 13.92 13.20 -5.26
N ASN A 138 13.03 13.63 -6.15
CA ASN A 138 12.92 15.02 -6.60
C ASN A 138 12.03 15.91 -5.71
N HIS A 139 11.28 15.35 -4.75
CA HIS A 139 10.34 16.13 -3.93
C HIS A 139 11.04 16.94 -2.83
N ILE A 140 12.27 16.60 -2.47
CA ILE A 140 13.02 17.25 -1.40
C ILE A 140 14.44 17.56 -1.84
N SER A 141 14.87 18.81 -1.65
CA SER A 141 16.22 19.23 -2.02
C SER A 141 17.26 18.84 -0.96
N ARG A 142 18.53 18.65 -1.37
CA ARG A 142 19.64 18.43 -0.42
C ARG A 142 19.69 19.52 0.67
N ARG A 143 19.48 20.77 0.28
CA ARG A 143 19.55 21.93 1.18
C ARG A 143 18.45 21.85 2.23
N GLU A 144 17.25 21.48 1.82
CA GLU A 144 16.09 21.31 2.71
C GLU A 144 16.28 20.15 3.69
N ILE A 145 16.89 19.03 3.26
CA ILE A 145 17.28 17.94 4.18
C ILE A 145 18.22 18.44 5.28
N ILE A 146 19.24 19.21 4.89
CA ILE A 146 20.25 19.75 5.80
C ILE A 146 19.60 20.73 6.81
N GLU A 147 18.77 21.64 6.31
CA GLU A 147 18.21 22.73 7.10
C GLU A 147 17.02 22.29 7.98
N GLN A 148 16.15 21.42 7.47
CA GLN A 148 14.86 21.13 8.10
C GLN A 148 14.74 19.70 8.65
N HIS A 149 15.55 18.75 8.16
CA HIS A 149 15.40 17.32 8.50
C HIS A 149 16.64 16.70 9.15
N THR A 150 17.69 17.47 9.43
CA THR A 150 18.90 17.00 10.11
C THR A 150 19.04 17.66 11.48
N SER A 151 18.94 16.87 12.55
CA SER A 151 19.07 17.36 13.93
C SER A 151 20.53 17.69 14.29
N GLY A 152 20.74 18.60 15.26
CA GLY A 152 22.09 18.94 15.73
C GLY A 152 22.88 17.72 16.20
N ILE A 153 22.23 16.85 16.98
CA ILE A 153 22.81 15.59 17.47
C ILE A 153 23.29 14.70 16.31
N ALA A 154 22.47 14.55 15.25
CA ALA A 154 22.85 13.73 14.11
C ALA A 154 24.06 14.33 13.36
N ARG A 155 24.15 15.66 13.26
CA ARG A 155 25.32 16.33 12.65
C ARG A 155 26.59 16.11 13.46
N ASP A 156 26.50 16.23 14.78
CA ASP A 156 27.65 16.05 15.66
C ASP A 156 28.16 14.60 15.59
N LEU A 157 27.24 13.63 15.60
CA LEU A 157 27.58 12.21 15.62
C LEU A 157 28.08 11.68 14.26
N MET A 158 27.47 12.11 13.15
CA MET A 158 27.69 11.49 11.84
C MET A 158 28.51 12.37 10.88
N CYS A 159 28.72 13.65 11.21
CA CYS A 159 29.32 14.63 10.31
C CYS A 159 30.36 15.54 11.00
N ASP A 160 30.80 15.21 12.22
CA ASP A 160 31.74 15.99 13.02
C ASP A 160 31.29 17.46 13.19
N GLY A 161 29.98 17.69 13.35
CA GLY A 161 29.40 19.03 13.51
C GLY A 161 29.31 19.86 12.22
N LYS A 162 29.68 19.31 11.06
CA LYS A 162 29.60 20.03 9.76
C LYS A 162 28.15 20.16 9.29
N SER A 163 27.78 21.38 8.88
CA SER A 163 26.43 21.71 8.43
C SER A 163 26.17 21.50 6.94
N ASP A 164 27.14 21.05 6.13
CA ASP A 164 26.99 20.88 4.67
C ASP A 164 26.59 19.45 4.25
N LYS A 165 26.36 18.57 5.22
CA LYS A 165 26.11 17.14 5.00
C LYS A 165 24.64 16.78 5.22
N ALA A 166 24.04 16.16 4.20
CA ALA A 166 22.73 15.54 4.33
C ALA A 166 22.89 14.12 4.90
N ILE A 167 22.09 13.79 5.91
CA ILE A 167 22.03 12.46 6.51
C ILE A 167 20.75 11.80 6.02
N ILE A 168 20.86 10.59 5.46
CA ILE A 168 19.72 9.83 4.93
C ILE A 168 19.68 8.49 5.64
N VAL A 169 18.53 8.16 6.21
CA VAL A 169 18.25 6.82 6.75
C VAL A 169 17.38 6.09 5.75
N VAL A 170 17.91 5.02 5.17
CA VAL A 170 17.17 4.18 4.23
C VAL A 170 16.81 2.88 4.94
N ASP A 171 15.52 2.71 5.23
CA ASP A 171 14.99 1.42 5.70
C ASP A 171 14.91 0.44 4.52
N GLY A 172 15.71 -0.63 4.60
CA GLY A 172 15.87 -1.64 3.57
C GLY A 172 14.84 -2.77 3.61
N THR A 173 13.75 -2.65 4.39
CA THR A 173 12.81 -3.76 4.67
C THR A 173 12.23 -4.47 3.42
N TYR A 174 12.22 -3.82 2.25
CA TYR A 174 11.77 -4.44 0.98
C TYR A 174 12.77 -4.28 -0.18
N VAL A 175 14.04 -4.03 0.12
CA VAL A 175 15.07 -3.95 -0.93
C VAL A 175 15.27 -5.35 -1.50
N TYR A 176 14.89 -5.52 -2.78
CA TYR A 176 15.21 -6.73 -3.51
C TYR A 176 16.71 -6.76 -3.78
N ILE A 177 17.44 -7.57 -3.02
CA ILE A 177 18.86 -7.84 -3.27
C ILE A 177 18.92 -9.05 -4.20
N GLN A 178 19.25 -8.79 -5.47
CA GLN A 178 19.54 -9.85 -6.42
C GLN A 178 20.87 -10.50 -6.01
N VAL A 179 20.81 -11.69 -5.42
CA VAL A 179 22.03 -12.44 -5.15
C VAL A 179 22.37 -13.29 -6.36
N ASN A 180 23.61 -13.19 -6.84
CA ASN A 180 24.10 -14.07 -7.90
C ASN A 180 24.21 -15.50 -7.35
N ASN A 181 23.52 -16.46 -7.99
CA ASN A 181 23.41 -17.86 -7.58
C ASN A 181 24.71 -18.70 -7.62
N ARG A 182 25.91 -18.09 -7.65
CA ARG A 182 27.17 -18.84 -7.82
C ARG A 182 27.87 -19.23 -6.51
N ASP A 183 27.55 -18.60 -5.37
CA ASP A 183 28.33 -18.81 -4.13
C ASP A 183 27.53 -19.31 -2.92
N PHE A 184 26.26 -19.69 -3.07
CA PHE A 184 25.51 -20.34 -1.97
C PHE A 184 25.75 -21.86 -1.94
N LEU A 185 26.96 -22.24 -1.53
CA LEU A 185 27.16 -23.54 -0.88
C LEU A 185 26.71 -23.40 0.58
N LEU A 186 25.43 -23.64 0.84
CA LEU A 186 24.97 -23.88 2.20
C LEU A 186 25.73 -25.11 2.73
N GLN A 187 26.70 -24.87 3.61
CA GLN A 187 27.24 -25.93 4.46
C GLN A 187 26.08 -26.53 5.25
N ARG A 188 25.88 -27.84 5.05
CA ARG A 188 24.95 -28.69 5.77
C ARG A 188 25.41 -28.92 7.20
#